data_AF-A0A1G2TGL0-F1
#
_entry.id   AF-A0A1G2TGL0-F1
#
_cell.length_a   1.000
_cell.length_b   1.000
_cell.length_c   1.000
_cell.angle_alpha   90.00
_cell.angle_beta   90.00
_cell.angle_gamma   90.00
#
_symmetry.space_group_name_H-M   'P 1'
#
loop_
_entity.id
_entity.type
_entity.pdbx_description
1 polymer ?
#
loop_
_entity_poly.entity_id
_entity_poly.type
_entity_poly.pdbx_seq_one_letter_code
_entity_poly.pdbx_strand_id
1 'polypeptide(L)' 'MHVKKGDSVIVLAGKDKGTVGKILRAFPKENKVLVEGVNAKKVHERGKSKGKGQIIEKNFPIHISNVKLHGKS' A
#
# COMPACT_ATOMS: atom_id res chain seq x y z
N MET A 1 14.66 -8.66 -0.29
CA MET A 1 13.43 -7.99 -0.76
C MET A 1 13.32 -8.23 -2.26
N HIS A 2 12.24 -8.87 -2.75
CA HIS A 2 12.12 -9.38 -4.13
C HIS A 2 11.38 -8.42 -5.08
N VAL A 3 10.97 -7.24 -4.61
CA VAL A 3 10.17 -6.25 -5.36
C VAL A 3 10.74 -4.86 -5.11
N LYS A 4 10.55 -3.92 -6.03
CA LYS A 4 11.06 -2.54 -5.97
C LYS A 4 9.94 -1.52 -6.22
N LYS A 5 10.21 -0.25 -5.91
CA LYS A 5 9.30 0.85 -6.24
C LYS A 5 9.08 0.86 -7.76
N GLY A 6 7.82 0.91 -8.18
CA GLY A 6 7.44 0.93 -9.58
C GLY A 6 6.99 -0.42 -10.14
N ASP A 7 7.28 -1.53 -9.46
CA ASP A 7 6.81 -2.85 -9.88
C ASP A 7 5.30 -2.99 -9.69
N SER A 8 4.65 -3.72 -10.60
CA SER A 8 3.29 -4.19 -10.42
C SER A 8 3.30 -5.47 -9.62
N VAL A 9 2.46 -5.55 -8.59
CA VAL A 9 2.33 -6.71 -7.72
C VAL A 9 0.87 -7.10 -7.55
N ILE A 10 0.65 -8.38 -7.32
CA ILE A 10 -0.65 -8.92 -6.91
C ILE A 10 -0.60 -9.33 -5.44
N VAL A 11 -1.67 -9.04 -4.71
CA VAL A 11 -1.82 -9.44 -3.31
C VAL A 11 -2.26 -10.90 -3.24
N LEU A 12 -1.49 -11.72 -2.53
CA LEU A 12 -1.74 -13.16 -2.37
C LEU A 12 -2.67 -13.47 -1.19
N ALA A 13 -2.66 -12.63 -0.16
CA ALA A 13 -3.34 -12.88 1.11
C ALA A 13 -3.77 -11.59 1.80
N GLY A 14 -4.81 -11.69 2.64
CA GLY A 14 -5.40 -10.56 3.37
C GLY A 14 -6.74 -10.10 2.78
N LYS A 15 -7.23 -8.97 3.26
CA LYS A 15 -8.53 -8.38 2.85
C LYS A 15 -8.58 -8.08 1.36
N ASP A 16 -7.46 -7.65 0.79
CA ASP A 16 -7.35 -7.22 -0.61
C ASP A 16 -6.75 -8.31 -1.51
N LYS A 17 -6.94 -9.59 -1.17
CA LYS A 17 -6.42 -10.72 -1.96
C LYS A 17 -6.93 -10.68 -3.40
N GLY A 18 -6.03 -10.86 -4.36
CA GLY A 18 -6.31 -10.82 -5.80
C GLY A 18 -6.20 -9.43 -6.42
N THR A 19 -6.13 -8.37 -5.61
CA THR A 19 -5.93 -7.01 -6.13
C THR A 19 -4.53 -6.85 -6.70
N VAL A 20 -4.47 -6.29 -7.91
CA VAL A 20 -3.23 -5.89 -8.57
C VAL A 20 -3.02 -4.40 -8.35
N GLY A 21 -1.82 -4.01 -7.95
CA GLY A 21 -1.46 -2.62 -7.74
C GLY A 21 0.01 -2.35 -7.95
N LYS A 22 0.36 -1.08 -8.11
CA LYS A 22 1.75 -0.64 -8.28
C LYS A 22 2.38 -0.31 -6.93
N ILE A 23 3.65 -0.66 -6.75
CA ILE A 23 4.40 -0.27 -5.55
C ILE A 23 4.73 1.22 -5.62
N LEU A 24 4.08 2.01 -4.75
CA LEU A 24 4.34 3.44 -4.57
C LEU A 24 5.63 3.69 -3.80
N ARG A 25 5.88 2.86 -2.78
CA ARG A 25 7.07 2.98 -1.92
C ARG A 25 7.42 1.61 -1.33
N ALA A 26 8.71 1.35 -1.18
CA ALA A 26 9.19 0.14 -0.51
C ALA A 26 9.96 0.49 0.77
N PHE A 27 9.77 -0.33 1.81
CA PHE A 27 10.38 -0.20 3.12
C PHE A 27 11.22 -1.45 3.39
N PRO A 28 12.44 -1.54 2.82
CA PRO A 28 13.27 -2.75 2.91
C PRO A 28 13.67 -3.11 4.35
N LYS A 29 13.89 -2.10 5.20
CA LYS A 29 14.21 -2.31 6.63
C LYS A 29 13.08 -2.98 7.41
N GLU A 30 11.84 -2.76 6.99
CA GLU A 30 10.64 -3.28 7.65
C GLU A 30 10.00 -4.47 6.91
N ASN A 31 10.58 -4.91 5.79
CA ASN A 31 10.00 -5.91 4.89
C ASN A 31 8.56 -5.59 4.44
N LYS A 32 8.25 -4.30 4.28
CA LYS A 32 6.93 -3.83 3.86
C LYS A 32 6.98 -3.07 2.56
N VAL A 33 5.86 -3.07 1.84
CA VAL A 33 5.67 -2.30 0.61
C VAL A 33 4.33 -1.59 0.63
N LEU A 34 4.32 -0.33 0.19
CA LEU A 34 3.12 0.45 -0.02
C LEU A 34 2.65 0.23 -1.46
N VAL A 35 1.48 -0.40 -1.59
CA VAL A 35 0.86 -0.71 -2.87
C VAL A 35 -0.37 0.18 -3.02
N GLU A 36 -0.54 0.77 -4.20
CA GLU A 36 -1.71 1.59 -4.52
C GLU A 36 -2.99 0.76 -4.50
N GLY A 37 -4.07 1.31 -3.95
CA GLY A 37 -5.38 0.64 -3.87
C GLY A 37 -5.46 -0.53 -2.89
N VAL A 38 -4.38 -0.84 -2.18
CA VAL A 38 -4.31 -1.96 -1.23
C VAL A 38 -4.18 -1.43 0.20
N ASN A 39 -4.82 -2.10 1.17
CA ASN A 39 -4.82 -1.76 2.58
C ASN A 39 -5.19 -0.28 2.84
N ALA A 40 -6.19 0.20 2.10
CA ALA A 40 -6.72 1.55 2.24
C ALA A 40 -7.55 1.66 3.53
N LYS A 41 -7.30 2.73 4.29
CA LYS A 41 -8.05 3.04 5.51
C LYS A 41 -8.42 4.51 5.53
N LYS A 42 -9.61 4.79 6.05
CA LYS A 42 -10.06 6.14 6.36
C LYS A 42 -9.35 6.61 7.63
N VAL A 43 -8.54 7.65 7.49
CA VAL A 43 -7.80 8.26 8.59
C VAL A 43 -8.43 9.62 8.88
N HIS A 44 -8.81 9.85 10.14
CA HIS A 44 -9.27 11.15 10.59
C HIS A 44 -8.05 12.02 10.86
N GLU A 45 -7.74 12.90 9.91
CA GLU A 45 -6.64 13.84 10.04
C GLU A 45 -7.13 15.09 10.77
N ARG A 46 -6.55 15.35 11.95
CA ARG A 46 -6.86 16.56 12.72
C ARG A 46 -6.36 17.76 11.93
N GLY A 47 -7.25 18.69 11.63
CA GLY A 47 -6.91 19.94 10.93
C GLY A 47 -5.88 20.73 11.72
N LYS A 48 -4.81 21.20 11.06
CA LYS A 48 -3.81 22.04 11.72
C LYS A 48 -4.31 23.48 11.84
N SER A 49 -4.22 24.01 13.05
CA SER A 49 -4.36 25.40 13.52
C SER A 49 -5.65 26.19 13.18
N LYS A 50 -6.33 25.98 12.05
CA LYS A 50 -7.56 26.74 11.67
C LYS A 50 -8.50 25.99 10.70
N GLY A 51 -8.20 24.75 10.32
CA GLY A 51 -9.01 23.96 9.37
C GLY A 51 -9.92 22.91 10.03
N LYS A 52 -11.05 22.58 9.40
CA LYS A 52 -11.89 21.43 9.78
C LYS A 52 -11.07 20.13 9.63
N GLY A 53 -11.26 19.18 10.54
CA GLY A 53 -10.70 17.84 10.40
C GLY A 53 -11.23 17.18 9.12
N GLN A 54 -10.36 16.49 8.40
CA GLN A 54 -10.70 15.83 7.14
C GLN A 54 -10.57 14.31 7.26
N ILE A 55 -11.53 13.60 6.68
CA ILE A 55 -11.44 12.15 6.53
C ILE A 55 -10.76 11.90 5.20
N ILE A 56 -9.53 11.41 5.25
CA ILE A 56 -8.75 11.08 4.06
C ILE A 56 -8.57 9.57 3.97
N GLU A 57 -8.59 9.06 2.75
CA GLU A 57 -8.26 7.68 2.48
C GLU A 57 -6.76 7.58 2.23
N LYS A 58 -6.07 6.77 3.05
CA LYS A 58 -4.63 6.53 2.93
C LYS A 58 -4.37 5.03 2.79
N ASN A 59 -3.53 4.66 1.84
CA ASN A 59 -3.00 3.32 1.73
C ASN A 59 -1.94 3.07 2.80
N PHE A 60 -1.91 1.86 3.34
CA PHE A 60 -0.93 1.46 4.33
C PHE A 60 -0.01 0.36 3.79
N PRO A 61 1.25 0.31 4.24
CA PRO A 61 2.17 -0.73 3.81
C PRO A 61 1.67 -2.13 4.20
N ILE A 62 1.93 -3.11 3.33
CA ILE A 62 1.68 -4.53 3.56
C ILE A 62 2.99 -5.31 3.56
N HIS A 63 3.00 -6.47 4.22
CA HIS A 63 4.20 -7.31 4.29
C HIS A 63 4.55 -7.89 2.92
N ILE A 64 5.84 -7.96 2.59
CA ILE A 64 6.31 -8.46 1.30
C ILE A 64 5.89 -9.91 1.03
N SER A 65 5.72 -10.74 2.06
CA SER A 65 5.24 -12.13 1.90
C SER A 65 3.82 -12.23 1.36
N ASN A 66 3.03 -11.16 1.45
CA ASN A 66 1.64 -11.13 0.98
C ASN A 66 1.53 -10.58 -0.44
N VAL A 67 2.65 -10.27 -1.11
CA VAL A 67 2.66 -9.78 -2.49
C VAL A 67 3.53 -10.63 -3.38
N LYS A 68 3.17 -10.71 -4.65
CA LYS A 68 3.95 -11.36 -5.71
C LYS A 68 4.13 -10.41 -6.87
N LEU A 69 5.30 -10.45 -7.50
CA LEU A 69 5.55 -9.72 -8.75
C LEU A 69 4.52 -10.15 -9.80
N HIS A 70 3.79 -9.18 -10.35
CA HIS A 70 2.86 -9.37 -11.45
C HIS A 70 3.51 -8.78 -12.71
N GLY A 71 4.36 -9.59 -13.34
CA GLY A 71 4.98 -9.26 -14.61
C GLY A 71 3.97 -9.42 -15.75
N LYS A 72 3.83 -8.36 -16.56
CA LYS A 72 3.16 -8.45 -17.85
C LYS A 72 3.91 -9.48 -18.71
N SER A 73 3.14 -10.43 -19.28
CA SER A 73 3.59 -11.24 -20.42
C SER A 73 3.93 -10.37 -21.62
#